data_AF-A0A4Q5QC29-F1
#
_entry.id   AF-A0A4Q5QC29-F1
#
_cell.length_a   1.000
_cell.length_b   1.000
_cell.length_c   1.000
_cell.angle_alpha   90.00
_cell.angle_beta   90.00
_cell.angle_gamma   90.00
#
_symmetry.space_group_name_H-M   'P 1'
#
loop_
_entity.id
_entity.type
_entity.pdbx_description
1 polymer ?
#
loop_
_entity_poly.entity_id
_entity_poly.type
_entity_poly.pdbx_seq_one_letter_code
_entity_poly.pdbx_strand_id
1 'polypeptide(L)'
;MAVIDRRAALLAGVALVAACTNTAHLTTNRPGSRPEASSFVTVHGHRFERNGMPYRYVGANIWYGAWLGAETAYGDRARLGRELDRLKALGVRNLRILGSAELSPLKNSITPGFRDRTATYNEDLLKGLDWTLAEMAKRDMTGVIYLTNFWEWSGGMMTYLSWVNGG
;
A
#
# COMPACT_ATOMS: atom_id res chain seq x y z
N MET A 1 35.37 20.21 -54.01
CA MET A 1 34.43 19.09 -54.02
C MET A 1 35.08 17.95 -53.24
N ALA A 2 34.82 17.87 -51.93
CA ALA A 2 35.56 16.97 -51.03
C ALA A 2 34.99 15.55 -51.13
N VAL A 3 35.86 14.60 -51.46
CA VAL A 3 35.55 13.18 -51.60
C VAL A 3 35.53 12.56 -50.20
N ILE A 4 34.38 11.99 -49.81
CA ILE A 4 34.23 11.26 -48.55
C ILE A 4 34.79 9.84 -48.75
N ASP A 5 35.86 9.51 -48.04
CA ASP A 5 36.48 8.18 -48.02
C ASP A 5 35.57 7.20 -47.25
N ARG A 6 35.34 6.02 -47.83
CA ARG A 6 34.50 4.94 -47.28
C ARG A 6 35.01 4.43 -45.92
N ARG A 7 36.26 4.74 -45.54
CA ARG A 7 36.80 4.43 -44.21
C ARG A 7 36.29 5.36 -43.09
N ALA A 8 35.86 6.57 -43.40
CA ALA A 8 35.31 7.50 -42.41
C ALA A 8 33.88 7.12 -41.95
N ALA A 9 33.13 6.37 -42.77
CA ALA A 9 31.77 5.95 -42.46
C ALA A 9 31.69 4.76 -41.47
N LEU A 10 32.78 4.04 -41.23
CA LEU A 10 32.80 2.85 -40.36
C LEU A 10 33.22 3.14 -38.89
N LEU A 11 33.74 4.33 -38.59
CA LEU A 11 34.15 4.71 -37.23
C LEU A 11 33.13 5.59 -36.49
N ALA A 12 32.10 6.08 -37.17
CA ALA A 12 30.98 6.79 -36.53
C ALA A 12 29.86 5.86 -36.04
N GLY A 13 29.92 4.56 -36.36
CA GLY A 13 28.86 3.59 -36.08
C GLY A 13 28.97 2.81 -34.76
N VAL A 14 30.05 2.95 -34.00
CA VAL A 14 30.31 2.13 -32.79
C VAL A 14 30.22 2.92 -31.49
N ALA A 15 30.01 4.25 -31.54
CA ALA A 15 29.98 5.11 -30.36
C ALA A 15 28.58 5.38 -29.78
N LEU A 16 27.54 4.65 -30.19
CA LEU A 16 26.15 4.89 -29.72
C LEU A 16 25.41 3.67 -29.14
N VAL A 17 26.13 2.66 -28.63
CA VAL A 17 25.50 1.51 -27.92
C VAL A 17 26.07 1.30 -26.50
N ALA A 18 26.75 2.30 -25.93
CA ALA A 18 27.34 2.19 -24.58
C ALA A 18 26.61 3.01 -23.49
N ALA A 19 25.38 3.49 -23.73
CA ALA A 19 24.62 4.30 -22.77
C ALA A 19 23.35 3.64 -22.21
N CYS A 20 23.09 2.37 -22.54
CA CYS A 20 21.93 1.61 -22.02
C CYS A 20 22.37 0.28 -21.39
N THR A 21 23.31 0.32 -20.46
CA THR A 21 23.38 -0.72 -19.44
C THR A 21 23.05 -0.05 -18.12
N ASN A 22 21.85 -0.36 -17.61
CA ASN A 22 21.55 -0.21 -16.20
C ASN A 22 22.79 -0.66 -15.43
N THR A 23 23.36 0.22 -14.61
CA THR A 23 24.09 -0.20 -13.43
C THR A 23 23.10 -0.92 -12.53
N ALA A 24 22.75 -2.14 -12.91
CA ALA A 24 22.39 -3.16 -11.95
C ALA A 24 23.57 -3.18 -11.00
N HIS A 25 23.34 -2.70 -9.78
CA HIS A 25 24.21 -3.06 -8.66
C HIS A 25 24.37 -4.57 -8.74
N LEU A 26 25.52 -5.02 -9.23
CA LEU A 26 25.97 -6.39 -9.10
C LEU A 26 26.20 -6.58 -7.61
N THR A 27 25.13 -6.88 -6.89
CA THR A 27 25.22 -7.53 -5.59
C THR A 27 25.97 -8.82 -5.88
N THR A 28 27.24 -8.82 -5.52
CA THR A 28 28.04 -10.03 -5.43
C THR A 28 27.31 -10.93 -4.44
N ASN A 29 26.51 -11.87 -4.96
CA ASN A 29 25.93 -12.93 -4.17
C ASN A 29 27.09 -13.76 -3.62
N ARG A 30 27.54 -13.41 -2.42
CA ARG A 30 28.45 -14.23 -1.63
C ARG A 30 27.71 -15.54 -1.36
N PRO A 31 28.18 -16.69 -1.84
CA PRO A 31 27.57 -17.97 -1.49
C PRO A 31 27.75 -18.12 0.03
N GLY A 32 26.67 -17.93 0.80
CA GLY A 32 26.68 -18.05 2.26
C GLY A 32 26.10 -16.86 3.04
N SER A 33 25.78 -15.72 2.42
CA SER A 33 24.99 -14.69 3.12
C SER A 33 23.52 -15.04 3.05
N ARG A 34 22.96 -15.56 4.16
CA ARG A 34 21.50 -15.69 4.33
C ARG A 34 20.87 -14.32 4.04
N PRO A 35 19.82 -14.22 3.20
CA PRO A 35 19.15 -12.96 2.95
C PRO A 35 18.85 -12.28 4.29
N GLU A 36 19.20 -11.00 4.40
CA GLU A 36 18.95 -10.24 5.62
C GLU A 36 17.46 -10.36 5.96
N ALA A 37 17.17 -10.62 7.24
CA ALA A 37 15.82 -10.93 7.69
C ALA A 37 14.89 -9.73 7.44
N SER A 38 14.08 -9.80 6.39
CA SER A 38 13.17 -8.72 6.02
C SER A 38 12.03 -8.56 7.03
N SER A 39 11.77 -7.32 7.44
CA SER A 39 10.63 -6.97 8.29
C SER A 39 9.28 -6.98 7.55
N PHE A 40 9.32 -6.97 6.22
CA PHE A 40 8.16 -7.19 5.37
C PHE A 40 7.75 -8.66 5.40
N VAL A 41 6.44 -8.89 5.30
CA VAL A 41 5.91 -10.24 5.06
C VAL A 41 6.21 -10.61 3.61
N THR A 42 7.00 -11.66 3.40
CA THR A 42 7.34 -12.22 2.09
C THR A 42 6.65 -13.56 1.87
N VAL A 43 6.72 -14.06 0.64
CA VAL A 43 6.22 -15.39 0.27
C VAL A 43 7.40 -16.29 -0.02
N HIS A 44 7.42 -17.47 0.59
CA HIS A 44 8.36 -18.54 0.28
C HIS A 44 7.59 -19.83 -0.02
N GLY A 45 7.54 -20.21 -1.30
CA GLY A 45 6.68 -21.29 -1.79
C GLY A 45 5.21 -21.02 -1.46
N HIS A 46 4.62 -21.86 -0.61
CA HIS A 46 3.22 -21.80 -0.18
C HIS A 46 3.05 -21.25 1.26
N ARG A 47 4.05 -20.54 1.78
CA ARG A 47 4.05 -19.99 3.14
C ARG A 47 4.42 -18.51 3.12
N PHE A 48 3.98 -17.79 4.14
CA PHE A 48 4.51 -16.47 4.42
C PHE A 48 5.73 -16.57 5.34
N GLU A 49 6.67 -15.64 5.21
CA GLU A 49 7.82 -15.46 6.09
C GLU A 49 7.93 -13.99 6.51
N ARG A 50 8.45 -13.76 7.72
CA ARG A 50 8.76 -12.42 8.24
C ARG A 50 9.92 -12.54 9.22
N ASN A 51 10.89 -11.64 9.15
CA ASN A 51 12.12 -11.69 9.95
C ASN A 51 12.86 -13.04 9.82
N GLY A 52 12.83 -13.64 8.62
CA GLY A 52 13.48 -14.94 8.35
C GLY A 52 12.84 -16.15 9.04
N MET A 53 11.63 -15.98 9.60
CA MET A 53 10.86 -17.02 10.29
C MET A 53 9.51 -17.25 9.61
N PRO A 54 8.93 -18.48 9.68
CA PRO A 54 7.58 -18.74 9.18
C PRO A 54 6.56 -17.80 9.82
N TYR A 55 5.80 -17.09 8.99
CA TYR A 55 4.77 -16.16 9.42
C TYR A 55 3.39 -16.79 9.24
N ARG A 56 2.70 -17.05 10.35
CA ARG A 56 1.29 -17.44 10.36
C ARG A 56 0.53 -16.37 11.14
N TYR A 57 -0.59 -15.91 10.60
CA TYR A 57 -1.35 -14.84 11.23
C TYR A 57 -2.74 -15.32 11.65
N VAL A 58 -3.17 -14.84 12.81
CA VAL A 58 -4.58 -14.74 13.19
C VAL A 58 -4.97 -13.30 12.90
N GLY A 59 -6.02 -13.12 12.09
CA GLY A 59 -6.41 -11.83 11.56
C GLY A 59 -7.77 -11.34 12.02
N ALA A 60 -8.01 -10.04 11.89
CA ALA A 60 -9.31 -9.42 12.05
C ALA A 60 -9.55 -8.35 10.97
N ASN A 61 -10.82 -8.03 10.70
CA ASN A 61 -11.18 -6.88 9.87
C ASN A 61 -11.49 -5.69 10.77
N ILE A 62 -10.79 -4.57 10.57
CA ILE A 62 -11.06 -3.29 11.26
C ILE A 62 -11.18 -2.17 10.23
N TRP A 63 -12.10 -2.33 9.27
CA TRP A 63 -12.23 -1.44 8.12
C TRP A 63 -12.29 0.06 8.52
N TYR A 64 -12.82 0.38 9.70
CA TYR A 64 -12.99 1.73 10.23
C TYR A 64 -11.73 2.36 10.83
N GLY A 65 -10.57 1.69 10.78
CA GLY A 65 -9.33 2.15 11.44
C GLY A 65 -9.01 3.62 11.15
N ALA A 66 -9.03 4.02 9.88
CA ALA A 66 -8.78 5.40 9.47
C ALA A 66 -9.74 6.42 10.09
N TRP A 67 -11.03 6.07 10.25
CA TRP A 67 -12.02 6.95 10.88
C TRP A 67 -11.77 7.11 12.38
N LEU A 68 -11.47 6.04 13.10
CA LEU A 68 -11.13 6.16 14.53
C LEU A 68 -9.78 6.85 14.76
N GLY A 69 -8.82 6.66 13.85
CA GLY A 69 -7.50 7.29 13.91
C GLY A 69 -7.51 8.78 13.56
N ALA A 70 -8.55 9.28 12.88
CA ALA A 70 -8.66 10.68 12.47
C ALA A 70 -8.80 11.61 13.68
N GLU A 71 -8.21 12.80 13.59
CA GLU A 71 -8.28 13.83 14.64
C GLU A 71 -9.44 14.78 14.37
N THR A 72 -10.65 14.24 14.45
CA THR A 72 -11.91 14.93 14.13
C THR A 72 -12.97 14.59 15.17
N ALA A 73 -14.15 15.24 15.07
CA ALA A 73 -15.27 14.98 15.98
C ALA A 73 -15.83 13.54 15.91
N TYR A 74 -15.61 12.82 14.81
CA TYR A 74 -16.03 11.41 14.65
C TYR A 74 -14.92 10.41 14.96
N GLY A 75 -13.68 10.88 15.13
CA GLY A 75 -12.55 10.05 15.49
C GLY A 75 -12.52 9.70 16.98
N ASP A 76 -11.85 8.61 17.33
CA ASP A 76 -11.65 8.20 18.71
C ASP A 76 -10.36 7.36 18.83
N ARG A 77 -9.22 8.07 18.84
CA ARG A 77 -7.88 7.46 18.95
C ARG A 77 -7.72 6.65 20.25
N ALA A 78 -8.37 7.08 21.33
CA ALA A 78 -8.32 6.38 22.61
C ALA A 78 -9.02 5.02 22.52
N ARG A 79 -10.20 4.96 21.86
CA ARG A 79 -10.87 3.71 21.55
C ARG A 79 -10.05 2.84 20.62
N LEU A 80 -9.50 3.39 19.54
CA LEU A 80 -8.63 2.63 18.63
C LEU A 80 -7.47 1.96 19.38
N GLY A 81 -6.79 2.70 20.25
CA GLY A 81 -5.73 2.16 21.10
C GLY A 81 -6.20 0.97 21.95
N ARG A 82 -7.32 1.12 22.67
CA ARG A 82 -7.91 0.04 23.49
C ARG A 82 -8.31 -1.18 22.66
N GLU A 83 -8.87 -0.97 21.47
CA GLU A 83 -9.25 -2.06 20.56
C GLU A 83 -8.02 -2.82 20.06
N LEU A 84 -6.96 -2.12 19.64
CA LEU A 84 -5.71 -2.72 19.21
C LEU A 84 -5.02 -3.49 20.35
N ASP A 85 -5.03 -2.96 21.57
CA ASP A 85 -4.51 -3.66 22.76
C ASP A 85 -5.29 -4.95 23.03
N ARG A 86 -6.63 -4.90 22.92
CA ARG A 86 -7.47 -6.07 23.11
C ARG A 86 -7.23 -7.14 22.03
N LEU A 87 -7.14 -6.73 20.76
CA LEU A 87 -6.84 -7.63 19.66
C LEU A 87 -5.47 -8.29 19.83
N LYS A 88 -4.46 -7.51 20.26
CA LYS A 88 -3.12 -8.01 20.58
C LYS A 88 -3.17 -9.07 21.68
N ALA A 89 -3.90 -8.81 22.77
CA ALA A 89 -4.05 -9.75 23.88
C ALA A 89 -4.74 -11.06 23.47
N LEU A 90 -5.64 -11.00 22.48
CA LEU A 90 -6.29 -12.18 21.88
C LEU A 90 -5.41 -12.92 20.86
N GLY A 91 -4.18 -12.46 20.60
CA GLY A 91 -3.26 -13.09 19.66
C GLY A 91 -3.47 -12.68 18.19
N VAL A 92 -4.29 -11.66 17.91
CA VAL A 92 -4.44 -11.11 16.55
C VAL A 92 -3.18 -10.33 16.18
N ARG A 93 -2.66 -10.58 14.97
CA ARG A 93 -1.38 -10.01 14.48
C ARG A 93 -1.46 -9.41 13.07
N ASN A 94 -2.56 -9.61 12.37
CA ASN A 94 -2.81 -9.03 11.05
C ASN A 94 -4.19 -8.36 11.01
N LEU A 95 -4.27 -7.15 10.50
CA LEU A 95 -5.52 -6.40 10.41
C LEU A 95 -5.80 -6.05 8.95
N ARG A 96 -7.03 -6.32 8.49
CA ARG A 96 -7.51 -5.88 7.19
C ARG A 96 -8.27 -4.57 7.33
N ILE A 97 -7.82 -3.54 6.61
CA ILE A 97 -8.21 -2.13 6.80
C ILE A 97 -8.60 -1.52 5.45
N LEU A 98 -9.66 -0.72 5.46
CA LEU A 98 -10.07 0.05 4.29
C LEU A 98 -9.14 1.25 4.14
N GLY A 99 -8.43 1.34 3.02
CA GLY A 99 -7.53 2.46 2.70
C GLY A 99 -8.09 3.45 1.68
N SER A 100 -9.33 3.26 1.24
CA SER A 100 -10.05 4.19 0.36
C SER A 100 -11.55 4.04 0.54
N ALA A 101 -12.29 5.13 0.49
CA ALA A 101 -13.74 5.14 0.40
C ALA A 101 -14.18 6.35 -0.41
N GLU A 102 -15.24 6.20 -1.19
CA GLU A 102 -15.76 7.25 -2.03
C GLU A 102 -16.98 7.89 -1.38
N LEU A 103 -17.02 9.23 -1.33
CA LEU A 103 -18.23 9.95 -0.94
C LEU A 103 -19.32 9.65 -1.96
N SER A 104 -20.30 8.86 -1.52
CA SER A 104 -21.33 8.30 -2.37
C SER A 104 -22.68 8.95 -2.14
N PRO A 105 -23.52 9.13 -3.17
CA PRO A 105 -24.92 9.50 -3.00
C PRO A 105 -25.78 8.35 -2.45
N LEU A 106 -25.22 7.13 -2.31
CA LEU A 106 -25.95 5.96 -1.82
C LEU A 106 -26.19 6.04 -0.31
N LYS A 107 -27.40 5.69 0.14
CA LYS A 107 -27.85 5.84 1.55
C LYS A 107 -27.04 5.04 2.57
N ASN A 108 -26.41 3.93 2.16
CA ASN A 108 -25.71 3.01 3.06
C ASN A 108 -24.19 3.11 2.92
N SER A 109 -23.67 4.21 2.40
CA SER A 109 -22.23 4.44 2.29
C SER A 109 -21.68 5.18 3.50
N ILE A 110 -20.49 4.79 3.93
CA ILE A 110 -19.77 5.52 4.97
C ILE A 110 -19.53 6.98 4.59
N THR A 111 -19.64 7.86 5.58
CA THR A 111 -19.39 9.29 5.47
C THR A 111 -18.58 9.76 6.69
N PRO A 112 -17.54 10.60 6.52
CA PRO A 112 -17.02 11.06 5.24
C PRO A 112 -16.27 9.95 4.49
N GLY A 113 -16.15 10.10 3.16
CA GLY A 113 -15.26 9.29 2.33
C GLY A 113 -13.84 9.87 2.26
N PHE A 114 -12.88 9.08 1.76
CA PHE A 114 -11.51 9.52 1.46
C PHE A 114 -11.43 10.51 0.30
N ARG A 115 -12.41 10.51 -0.59
CA ARG A 115 -12.49 11.43 -1.73
C ARG A 115 -13.91 11.53 -2.26
N ASP A 116 -14.21 12.62 -2.93
CA ASP A 116 -15.36 12.73 -3.83
C ASP A 116 -14.92 12.53 -5.28
N ARG A 117 -15.67 13.05 -6.25
CA ARG A 117 -15.32 12.94 -7.68
C ARG A 117 -14.08 13.74 -8.09
N THR A 118 -13.61 14.67 -7.26
CA THR A 118 -12.44 15.51 -7.53
C THR A 118 -11.14 14.74 -7.30
N ALA A 119 -9.98 15.33 -7.61
CA ALA A 119 -8.68 14.72 -7.29
C ALA A 119 -8.25 14.93 -5.82
N THR A 120 -9.06 15.65 -5.03
CA THR A 120 -8.72 16.04 -3.65
C THR A 120 -9.06 14.90 -2.69
N TYR A 121 -8.10 14.52 -1.87
CA TYR A 121 -8.31 13.55 -0.80
C TYR A 121 -8.64 14.24 0.52
N ASN A 122 -9.41 13.54 1.36
CA ASN A 122 -9.69 13.91 2.73
C ASN A 122 -8.45 13.64 3.59
N GLU A 123 -7.68 14.69 3.85
CA GLU A 123 -6.45 14.66 4.64
C GLU A 123 -6.65 14.13 6.07
N ASP A 124 -7.81 14.34 6.68
CA ASP A 124 -8.08 13.85 8.04
C ASP A 124 -8.15 12.32 8.08
N LEU A 125 -8.73 11.71 7.04
CA LEU A 125 -8.78 10.25 6.93
C LEU A 125 -7.42 9.66 6.54
N LEU A 126 -6.64 10.35 5.70
CA LEU A 126 -5.25 9.93 5.40
C LEU A 126 -4.40 9.93 6.66
N LYS A 127 -4.40 11.03 7.43
CA LYS A 127 -3.71 11.10 8.74
C LYS A 127 -4.26 10.11 9.75
N GLY A 128 -5.56 9.81 9.68
CA GLY A 128 -6.17 8.78 10.51
C GLY A 128 -5.69 7.36 10.17
N LEU A 129 -5.48 7.07 8.89
CA LEU A 129 -4.84 5.84 8.45
C LEU A 129 -3.38 5.79 8.91
N ASP A 130 -2.62 6.87 8.76
CA ASP A 130 -1.23 6.97 9.25
C ASP A 130 -1.14 6.67 10.75
N TRP A 131 -2.01 7.29 11.54
CA TRP A 131 -2.09 7.05 12.98
C TRP A 131 -2.38 5.59 13.30
N THR A 132 -3.34 5.00 12.58
CA THR A 132 -3.72 3.58 12.76
C THR A 132 -2.54 2.66 12.48
N LEU A 133 -1.82 2.87 11.38
CA LEU A 133 -0.66 2.07 11.01
C LEU A 133 0.50 2.25 12.00
N ALA A 134 0.72 3.47 12.51
CA ALA A 134 1.71 3.74 13.54
C ALA A 134 1.37 3.02 14.86
N GLU A 135 0.10 3.05 15.29
CA GLU A 135 -0.36 2.35 16.50
C GLU A 135 -0.29 0.82 16.35
N MET A 136 -0.54 0.29 15.16
CA MET A 136 -0.33 -1.12 14.84
C MET A 136 1.14 -1.52 14.92
N ALA A 137 2.04 -0.68 14.40
CA ALA A 137 3.47 -0.95 14.41
C ALA A 137 4.02 -1.06 15.84
N LYS A 138 3.56 -0.20 16.77
CA LYS A 138 3.90 -0.27 18.21
C LYS A 138 3.53 -1.62 18.86
N ARG A 139 2.57 -2.34 18.28
CA ARG A 139 2.07 -3.64 18.74
C ARG A 139 2.57 -4.81 17.90
N ASP A 140 3.51 -4.54 16.98
CA ASP A 140 4.06 -5.48 16.01
C ASP A 140 2.95 -6.20 15.21
N MET A 141 1.94 -5.44 14.79
CA MET A 141 0.89 -5.90 13.89
C MET A 141 1.21 -5.56 12.44
N THR A 142 0.64 -6.33 11.51
CA THR A 142 0.75 -6.11 10.06
C THR A 142 -0.62 -5.76 9.47
N GLY A 143 -0.63 -5.07 8.32
CA GLY A 143 -1.86 -4.62 7.66
C GLY A 143 -2.07 -5.25 6.28
N VAL A 144 -3.32 -5.53 5.93
CA VAL A 144 -3.78 -5.68 4.55
C VAL A 144 -4.68 -4.49 4.24
N ILE A 145 -4.20 -3.58 3.39
CA ILE A 145 -4.93 -2.36 3.00
C ILE A 145 -5.58 -2.61 1.66
N TYR A 146 -6.92 -2.54 1.62
CA TYR A 146 -7.66 -2.64 0.36
C TYR A 146 -8.17 -1.27 -0.07
N LEU A 147 -8.06 -1.00 -1.37
CA LEU A 147 -8.11 0.36 -1.95
C LEU A 147 -9.40 0.64 -2.74
N THR A 148 -10.28 -0.33 -2.82
CA THR A 148 -11.60 -0.18 -3.43
C THR A 148 -12.51 -1.26 -2.90
N ASN A 149 -13.79 -1.18 -3.26
CA ASN A 149 -14.79 -2.12 -2.83
C ASN A 149 -15.78 -2.36 -3.96
N PHE A 150 -16.16 -3.61 -4.16
CA PHE A 150 -17.25 -3.94 -5.08
C PHE A 150 -18.60 -3.47 -4.52
N TRP A 151 -18.75 -3.54 -3.20
CA TRP A 151 -19.98 -3.21 -2.48
C TRP A 151 -20.09 -1.72 -2.16
N GLU A 152 -21.33 -1.26 -2.04
CA GLU A 152 -21.73 0.15 -1.94
C GLU A 152 -21.38 0.82 -0.61
N TRP A 153 -21.12 0.03 0.44
CA TRP A 153 -21.03 0.58 1.80
C TRP A 153 -19.83 1.50 2.02
N SER A 154 -18.84 1.47 1.13
CA SER A 154 -17.72 2.43 1.09
C SER A 154 -17.73 3.28 -0.18
N GLY A 155 -18.89 3.41 -0.82
CA GLY A 155 -19.04 3.93 -2.16
C GLY A 155 -18.62 2.89 -3.20
N GLY A 156 -17.31 2.68 -3.35
CA GLY A 156 -16.75 1.60 -4.16
C GLY A 156 -17.01 1.77 -5.66
N MET A 157 -16.93 0.66 -6.39
CA MET A 157 -17.02 0.62 -7.85
C MET A 157 -18.32 1.27 -8.38
N MET A 158 -19.44 1.11 -7.69
CA MET A 158 -20.72 1.74 -8.07
C MET A 158 -20.66 3.27 -8.01
N THR A 159 -19.89 3.83 -7.09
CA THR A 159 -19.72 5.28 -6.97
C THR A 159 -18.83 5.83 -8.09
N TYR A 160 -17.79 5.09 -8.49
CA TYR A 160 -17.02 5.41 -9.69
C TYR A 160 -17.89 5.39 -10.96
N LEU A 161 -18.75 4.38 -11.11
CA LEU A 161 -19.69 4.31 -12.24
C LEU A 161 -20.60 5.54 -12.26
N SER A 162 -21.22 5.86 -11.12
CA SER A 162 -22.06 7.05 -10.94
C SER A 162 -21.35 8.35 -11.34
N TRP A 163 -20.06 8.52 -11.00
CA TRP A 163 -19.29 9.71 -11.37
C TRP A 163 -19.04 9.84 -12.87
N VAL A 164 -18.95 8.73 -13.60
CA VAL A 164 -18.60 8.72 -15.03
C VAL A 164 -19.84 8.78 -15.93
N ASN A 165 -20.88 7.99 -15.65
CA ASN A 165 -22.04 7.87 -16.54
C ASN A 165 -23.40 7.99 -15.85
N GLY A 166 -23.43 8.30 -14.55
CA GLY A 166 -24.67 8.45 -13.79
C GLY A 166 -25.18 7.18 -13.08
N GLY A 167 -24.56 6.02 -13.34
CA GLY A 167 -24.92 4.73 -12.73
C GLY A 167 -25.39 3.69 -13.74
#